data_AF-A0A1V9G4B4-F1
#
_entry.id   AF-A0A1V9G4B4-F1
#
_cell.length_a   1.000
_cell.length_b   1.000
_cell.length_c   1.000
_cell.angle_alpha   90.00
_cell.angle_beta   90.00
_cell.angle_gamma   90.00
#
_symmetry.space_group_name_H-M   'P 1'
#
loop_
_entity.id
_entity.type
_entity.pdbx_description
1 polymer ?
#
loop_
_entity_poly.entity_id
_entity_poly.type
_entity_poly.pdbx_seq_one_letter_code
_entity_poly.pdbx_strand_id
1 'polypeptide(L)'
;MTRIEKLRTLPEDVKIGSIIHSFKTFALGDIEYNITRPIAAFILGSCFIDQMAAYRYNHGTTSNEEHYKKFINEYLKEYNSFDLYNNLRCLIIHNYTLGEYMSLTSELEAIDQQEDILHVNILTARRFHSALSRAFSEFSKDILKINSQARINAVNRYNEAPVLVMNNYEIPVYSEDDADYLIVFFPKK
;
A
#
# COMPACT_ATOMS: atom_id res chain seq x y z
N MET A 1 -23.85 -1.94 -20.71
CA MET A 1 -22.66 -1.24 -20.21
C MET A 1 -22.14 -2.02 -19.01
N THR A 2 -20.94 -2.56 -19.10
CA THR A 2 -20.30 -3.35 -18.02
C THR A 2 -20.04 -2.47 -16.80
N ARG A 3 -19.90 -3.04 -15.59
CA ARG A 3 -19.58 -2.24 -14.41
C ARG A 3 -18.25 -1.50 -14.55
N ILE A 4 -17.27 -2.09 -15.22
CA ILE A 4 -15.99 -1.42 -15.54
C ILE A 4 -16.25 -0.17 -16.40
N GLU A 5 -17.14 -0.26 -17.40
CA GLU A 5 -17.55 0.92 -18.17
C GLU A 5 -18.26 1.96 -17.28
N LYS A 6 -19.15 1.55 -16.37
CA LYS A 6 -19.79 2.48 -15.41
C LYS A 6 -18.78 3.14 -14.47
N LEU A 7 -17.83 2.38 -13.91
CA LEU A 7 -16.78 2.90 -13.03
C LEU A 7 -15.86 3.86 -13.78
N ARG A 8 -15.54 3.57 -15.05
CA ARG A 8 -14.79 4.47 -15.92
C ARG A 8 -15.51 5.78 -16.18
N THR A 9 -16.84 5.77 -16.21
CA THR A 9 -17.65 6.99 -16.38
C THR A 9 -17.84 7.81 -15.10
N LEU A 10 -17.42 7.31 -13.93
CA LEU A 10 -17.51 8.09 -12.69
C LEU A 10 -16.71 9.41 -12.80
N PRO A 11 -17.19 10.50 -12.20
CA PRO A 11 -16.41 11.72 -12.07
C PRO A 11 -15.06 11.42 -11.39
N GLU A 12 -13.99 12.05 -11.85
CA GLU A 12 -12.65 11.81 -11.30
C GLU A 12 -12.57 12.01 -9.78
N ASP A 13 -13.25 13.03 -9.25
CA ASP A 13 -13.25 13.30 -7.81
C ASP A 13 -13.89 12.16 -7.00
N VAL A 14 -14.89 11.46 -7.56
CA VAL A 14 -15.49 10.28 -6.93
C VAL A 14 -14.48 9.13 -6.90
N LYS A 15 -13.69 8.96 -7.96
CA LYS A 15 -12.63 7.94 -8.02
C LYS A 15 -11.53 8.24 -7.01
N ILE A 16 -11.02 9.47 -6.99
CA ILE A 16 -10.01 9.92 -6.04
C ILE A 16 -10.51 9.77 -4.60
N GLY A 17 -11.74 10.19 -4.32
CA GLY A 17 -12.37 10.02 -3.01
C GLY A 17 -12.46 8.54 -2.59
N SER A 18 -12.80 7.65 -3.54
CA SER A 18 -12.83 6.20 -3.29
C SER A 18 -11.44 5.66 -2.94
N ILE A 19 -10.40 6.03 -3.70
CA ILE A 19 -9.01 5.60 -3.42
C ILE A 19 -8.59 6.00 -2.01
N ILE A 20 -8.77 7.28 -1.67
CA ILE A 20 -8.40 7.83 -0.37
C ILE A 20 -9.18 7.12 0.74
N HIS A 21 -10.49 6.96 0.57
CA HIS A 21 -11.32 6.28 1.55
C HIS A 21 -10.87 4.84 1.77
N SER A 22 -10.69 4.05 0.71
CA SER A 22 -10.33 2.64 0.81
C SER A 22 -8.94 2.44 1.41
N PHE A 23 -7.98 3.26 1.02
CA PHE A 23 -6.61 3.20 1.56
C PHE A 23 -6.58 3.58 3.04
N LYS A 24 -7.36 4.60 3.44
CA LYS A 24 -7.44 5.02 4.84
C LYS A 24 -8.18 4.01 5.71
N THR A 25 -9.35 3.56 5.27
CA THR A 25 -10.24 2.73 6.08
C THR A 25 -9.77 1.28 6.14
N PHE A 26 -9.38 0.70 5.01
CA PHE A 26 -9.02 -0.72 4.94
C PHE A 26 -7.52 -0.90 5.08
N ALA A 27 -6.71 -0.40 4.13
CA ALA A 27 -5.29 -0.71 4.13
C ALA A 27 -4.55 -0.21 5.39
N LEU A 28 -4.70 1.07 5.74
CA LEU A 28 -4.15 1.61 6.99
C LEU A 28 -4.83 1.02 8.23
N GLY A 29 -6.15 0.82 8.19
CA GLY A 29 -6.89 0.20 9.30
C GLY A 29 -6.43 -1.21 9.63
N ASP A 30 -6.15 -2.04 8.62
CA ASP A 30 -5.65 -3.41 8.76
C ASP A 30 -4.23 -3.43 9.34
N ILE A 31 -3.38 -2.47 8.94
CA ILE A 31 -2.03 -2.29 9.52
C ILE A 31 -2.14 -1.89 10.99
N GLU A 32 -3.01 -0.93 11.32
CA GLU A 32 -3.25 -0.47 12.69
C GLU A 32 -3.80 -1.58 13.58
N TYR A 33 -4.77 -2.35 13.08
CA TYR A 33 -5.32 -3.50 13.79
C TYR A 33 -4.25 -4.55 14.13
N ASN A 34 -3.28 -4.74 13.24
CA ASN A 34 -2.19 -5.70 13.41
C ASN A 34 -0.92 -5.08 14.02
N ILE A 35 -0.98 -3.88 14.60
CA ILE A 35 0.23 -3.17 15.05
C ILE A 35 1.05 -3.90 16.11
N THR A 36 0.41 -4.79 16.89
CA THR A 36 1.05 -5.64 17.91
C THR A 36 1.58 -6.97 17.36
N ARG A 37 1.36 -7.24 16.07
CA ARG A 37 1.86 -8.42 15.34
C ARG A 37 2.85 -7.94 14.28
N PRO A 38 4.13 -7.73 14.64
CA PRO A 38 5.05 -6.95 13.81
C PRO A 38 5.21 -7.53 12.40
N ILE A 39 5.37 -8.85 12.25
CA ILE A 39 5.49 -9.48 10.92
C ILE A 39 4.28 -9.17 10.04
N ALA A 40 3.06 -9.31 10.58
CA ALA A 40 1.83 -9.01 9.84
C ALA A 40 1.74 -7.52 9.48
N ALA A 41 2.04 -6.61 10.41
CA ALA A 41 2.04 -5.18 10.16
C ALA A 41 3.06 -4.78 9.08
N PHE A 42 4.26 -5.37 9.08
CA PHE A 42 5.29 -5.10 8.06
C PHE A 42 4.93 -5.66 6.68
N ILE A 43 4.34 -6.86 6.62
CA ILE A 43 3.80 -7.42 5.36
C ILE A 43 2.72 -6.49 4.79
N LEU A 44 1.72 -6.16 5.59
CA LEU A 44 0.61 -5.28 5.18
C LEU A 44 1.10 -3.89 4.78
N GLY A 45 2.02 -3.32 5.55
CA GLY A 45 2.63 -2.02 5.25
C GLY A 45 3.44 -2.03 3.95
N SER A 46 4.19 -3.10 3.68
CA SER A 46 4.91 -3.25 2.42
C SER A 46 3.95 -3.43 1.22
N CYS A 47 2.88 -4.22 1.37
CA CYS A 47 1.82 -4.29 0.35
C CYS A 47 1.17 -2.92 0.10
N PHE A 48 0.97 -2.12 1.15
CA PHE A 48 0.38 -0.79 1.03
C PHE A 48 1.29 0.19 0.27
N ILE A 49 2.62 0.10 0.45
CA ILE A 49 3.59 0.85 -0.36
C ILE A 49 3.44 0.49 -1.85
N ASP A 50 3.39 -0.81 -2.19
CA ASP A 50 3.20 -1.27 -3.58
C ASP A 50 1.89 -0.71 -4.17
N GLN A 51 0.80 -0.72 -3.40
CA GLN A 51 -0.48 -0.16 -3.81
C GLN A 51 -0.38 1.35 -4.08
N MET A 52 0.13 2.14 -3.14
CA MET A 52 0.29 3.59 -3.34
C MET A 52 1.22 3.90 -4.52
N ALA A 53 2.32 3.17 -4.66
CA ALA A 53 3.25 3.30 -5.77
C ALA A 53 2.56 3.02 -7.13
N ALA A 54 1.73 1.99 -7.20
CA ALA A 54 0.96 1.67 -8.40
C ALA A 54 0.01 2.81 -8.79
N TYR A 55 -0.73 3.40 -7.85
CA TYR A 55 -1.57 4.56 -8.17
C TYR A 55 -0.77 5.84 -8.45
N ARG A 56 0.44 5.97 -7.89
CA ARG A 56 1.28 7.16 -8.06
C ARG A 56 2.04 7.20 -9.38
N TYR A 57 2.49 6.06 -9.90
CA TYR A 57 3.45 5.98 -11.02
C TYR A 57 3.02 5.09 -12.20
N ASN A 58 1.74 4.71 -12.34
CA ASN A 58 1.22 3.70 -13.31
C ASN A 58 1.54 3.84 -14.82
N HIS A 59 2.56 4.60 -15.25
CA HIS A 59 2.96 4.74 -16.65
C HIS A 59 4.44 4.43 -16.85
N GLY A 60 4.72 3.60 -17.87
CA GLY A 60 6.06 3.34 -18.38
C GLY A 60 6.43 1.86 -18.41
N THR A 61 7.60 1.55 -18.98
CA THR A 61 8.22 0.22 -18.96
C THR A 61 8.97 -0.06 -17.64
N THR A 62 8.73 0.78 -16.64
CA THR A 62 9.44 0.83 -15.37
C THR A 62 8.97 -0.33 -14.48
N SER A 63 9.90 -1.04 -13.85
CA SER A 63 9.57 -2.24 -13.06
C SER A 63 8.80 -1.90 -11.76
N ASN A 64 8.04 -2.86 -11.22
CA ASN A 64 7.38 -2.71 -9.91
C ASN A 64 8.39 -2.36 -8.80
N GLU A 65 9.62 -2.90 -8.90
CA GLU A 65 10.73 -2.56 -8.01
C GLU A 65 11.05 -1.07 -8.02
N GLU A 66 11.21 -0.50 -9.20
CA GLU A 66 11.53 0.92 -9.36
C GLU A 66 10.41 1.80 -8.83
N HIS A 67 9.14 1.47 -9.08
CA HIS A 67 8.01 2.20 -8.52
C HIS A 67 7.98 2.14 -6.99
N TYR A 68 8.21 0.96 -6.41
CA TYR A 68 8.28 0.78 -4.96
C TYR A 68 9.40 1.63 -4.34
N LYS A 69 10.62 1.53 -4.90
CA LYS A 69 11.78 2.29 -4.41
C LYS A 69 11.60 3.79 -4.59
N LYS A 70 11.04 4.22 -5.73
CA LYS A 70 10.72 5.63 -6.01
C LYS A 70 9.71 6.17 -5.01
N PHE A 71 8.67 5.41 -4.68
CA PHE A 71 7.68 5.80 -3.67
C PHE A 71 8.34 6.03 -2.31
N ILE A 72 9.21 5.12 -1.88
CA ILE A 72 9.93 5.25 -0.62
C ILE A 72 10.79 6.51 -0.61
N ASN A 73 11.58 6.73 -1.66
CA ASN A 73 12.46 7.90 -1.74
C ASN A 73 11.67 9.23 -1.76
N GLU A 74 10.43 9.23 -2.27
CA GLU A 74 9.59 10.43 -2.32
C GLU A 74 8.82 10.68 -1.01
N TYR A 75 8.22 9.64 -0.42
CA TYR A 75 7.26 9.78 0.68
C TYR A 75 7.71 9.19 2.04
N LEU A 76 8.75 8.36 2.08
CA LEU A 76 9.28 7.67 3.26
C LEU A 76 10.79 7.93 3.39
N LYS A 77 11.18 9.22 3.37
CA LYS A 77 12.57 9.67 3.25
C LYS A 77 13.48 9.23 4.39
N GLU A 78 12.90 8.87 5.53
CA GLU A 78 13.62 8.34 6.69
C GLU A 78 14.04 6.87 6.51
N TYR A 79 13.61 6.20 5.43
CA TYR A 79 13.94 4.81 5.13
C TYR A 79 14.83 4.67 3.91
N ASN A 80 15.69 3.66 3.93
CA ASN A 80 16.43 3.23 2.76
C ASN A 80 15.53 2.36 1.86
N SER A 81 15.34 2.80 0.60
CA SER A 81 14.48 2.10 -0.36
C SER A 81 15.00 0.73 -0.79
N PHE A 82 16.32 0.54 -0.83
CA PHE A 82 16.93 -0.76 -1.11
C PHE A 82 16.67 -1.74 0.04
N ASP A 83 16.83 -1.29 1.28
CA ASP A 83 16.62 -2.13 2.47
C ASP A 83 15.16 -2.55 2.63
N LEU A 84 14.20 -1.62 2.47
CA LEU A 84 12.78 -1.95 2.54
C LEU A 84 12.34 -2.88 1.41
N TYR A 85 12.87 -2.68 0.20
CA TYR A 85 12.54 -3.55 -0.93
C TYR A 85 13.09 -4.96 -0.72
N ASN A 86 14.37 -5.11 -0.40
CA ASN A 86 14.98 -6.43 -0.25
C ASN A 86 14.49 -7.15 1.00
N ASN A 87 14.49 -6.48 2.16
CA ASN A 87 14.15 -7.15 3.40
C ASN A 87 12.65 -7.33 3.57
N LEU A 88 11.84 -6.27 3.40
CA LEU A 88 10.40 -6.42 3.61
C LEU A 88 9.72 -7.04 2.41
N ARG A 89 9.86 -6.42 1.23
CA ARG A 89 9.09 -6.84 0.05
C ARG A 89 9.57 -8.17 -0.52
N CYS A 90 10.88 -8.42 -0.61
CA CYS A 90 11.38 -9.67 -1.15
C CYS A 90 11.46 -10.78 -0.08
N LEU A 91 12.23 -10.58 1.00
CA LEU A 91 12.48 -11.64 1.98
C LEU A 91 11.27 -11.96 2.85
N ILE A 92 10.57 -10.97 3.40
CA ILE A 92 9.41 -11.25 4.27
C ILE A 92 8.20 -11.68 3.46
N ILE A 93 7.77 -10.90 2.45
CA ILE A 93 6.53 -11.21 1.73
C ILE A 93 6.65 -12.52 0.94
N HIS A 94 7.77 -12.75 0.24
CA HIS A 94 7.88 -13.92 -0.65
C HIS A 94 8.43 -15.16 0.03
N ASN A 95 9.24 -15.02 1.09
CA ASN A 95 9.92 -16.16 1.72
C ASN A 95 9.61 -16.32 3.22
N TYR A 96 8.90 -15.38 3.84
CA TYR A 96 8.71 -15.34 5.30
C TYR A 96 10.04 -15.37 6.07
N THR A 97 11.04 -14.67 5.54
CA THR A 97 12.40 -14.57 6.08
C THR A 97 12.80 -13.12 6.33
N LEU A 98 13.79 -12.91 7.19
CA LEU A 98 14.37 -11.60 7.48
C LEU A 98 15.87 -11.60 7.14
N GLY A 99 16.40 -10.44 6.75
CA GLY A 99 17.84 -10.27 6.60
C GLY A 99 18.56 -10.39 7.94
N GLU A 100 19.80 -10.89 7.91
CA GLU A 100 20.63 -11.20 9.08
C GLU A 100 20.73 -10.06 10.10
N TYR A 101 20.73 -8.81 9.62
CA TYR A 101 20.89 -7.61 10.43
C TYR A 101 19.59 -6.83 10.64
N MET A 102 18.42 -7.45 10.45
CA MET A 102 17.13 -6.79 10.62
C MET A 102 16.28 -7.47 11.68
N SER A 103 15.72 -6.68 12.59
CA SER A 103 14.76 -7.14 13.58
C SER A 103 13.48 -6.33 13.52
N LEU A 104 12.35 -7.02 13.64
CA LEU A 104 11.02 -6.41 13.63
C LEU A 104 10.39 -6.54 15.00
N THR A 105 9.85 -5.44 15.52
CA THR A 105 9.17 -5.43 16.82
C THR A 105 7.98 -4.47 16.81
N SER A 106 7.08 -4.62 17.77
CA SER A 106 6.00 -3.66 18.02
C SER A 106 6.31 -2.72 19.20
N GLU A 107 7.36 -3.03 19.97
CA GLU A 107 7.76 -2.31 21.17
C GLU A 107 8.66 -1.12 20.82
N LEU A 108 8.31 0.07 21.33
CA LEU A 108 9.10 1.28 21.08
C LEU A 108 10.39 1.29 21.89
N GLU A 109 10.35 0.75 23.10
CA GLU A 109 11.46 0.69 24.06
C GLU A 109 12.64 -0.16 23.55
N ALA A 110 12.39 -1.06 22.59
CA ALA A 110 13.43 -1.86 21.95
C ALA A 110 14.43 -1.01 21.16
N ILE A 111 14.09 0.22 20.79
CA ILE A 111 15.01 1.15 20.11
C ILE A 111 15.97 1.79 21.12
N ASP A 112 15.54 2.02 22.36
CA ASP A 112 16.39 2.63 23.38
C ASP A 112 17.45 1.62 23.89
N GLN A 113 17.24 0.33 23.65
CA GLN A 113 18.20 -0.76 23.92
C GLN A 113 19.15 -1.03 22.74
N GLN A 114 19.04 -0.28 21.64
CA GLN A 114 19.83 -0.51 20.42
C GLN A 114 21.32 -0.21 20.61
N GLU A 115 21.69 0.63 21.59
CA GLU A 115 23.11 0.92 21.89
C GLU A 115 23.88 -0.32 22.35
N ASP A 116 23.21 -1.33 22.89
CA ASP A 116 23.83 -2.58 23.38
C ASP A 116 23.90 -3.69 22.31
N ILE A 117 23.17 -3.56 21.19
CA ILE A 117 23.13 -4.55 20.11
C ILE A 117 23.80 -3.98 18.86
N LEU A 118 25.14 -3.95 18.90
CA LEU A 118 25.97 -3.64 17.74
C LEU A 118 25.50 -4.47 16.52
N HIS A 119 25.18 -3.77 15.42
CA HIS A 119 24.88 -4.29 14.08
C HIS A 119 23.44 -4.74 13.75
N VAL A 120 22.43 -4.50 14.60
CA VAL A 120 21.02 -4.82 14.24
C VAL A 120 20.20 -3.56 13.93
N ASN A 121 19.58 -3.52 12.76
CA ASN A 121 18.59 -2.52 12.37
C ASN A 121 17.21 -2.93 12.90
N ILE A 122 16.76 -2.26 13.96
CA ILE A 122 15.45 -2.50 14.58
C ILE A 122 14.40 -1.62 13.91
N LEU A 123 13.40 -2.25 13.28
CA LEU A 123 12.22 -1.57 12.76
C LEU A 123 11.03 -1.82 13.69
N THR A 124 10.38 -0.75 14.12
CA THR A 124 9.16 -0.85 14.93
C THR A 124 7.91 -0.69 14.07
N ALA A 125 6.95 -1.58 14.25
CA ALA A 125 5.67 -1.54 13.54
C ALA A 125 4.95 -0.20 13.78
N ARG A 126 5.06 0.35 15.00
CA ARG A 126 4.47 1.65 15.37
C ARG A 126 5.09 2.83 14.64
N ARG A 127 6.43 2.93 14.56
CA ARG A 127 7.08 4.01 13.79
C ARG A 127 6.80 3.84 12.30
N PHE A 128 6.82 2.60 11.80
CA PHE A 128 6.52 2.30 10.41
C PHE A 128 5.08 2.68 10.04
N HIS A 129 4.08 2.30 10.83
CA HIS A 129 2.69 2.74 10.65
C HIS A 129 2.58 4.26 10.64
N SER A 130 3.20 4.95 11.60
CA SER A 130 3.20 6.43 11.65
C SER A 130 3.81 7.05 10.38
N ALA A 131 4.90 6.48 9.86
CA ALA A 131 5.51 6.91 8.62
C ALA A 131 4.59 6.65 7.41
N LEU A 132 3.95 5.48 7.35
CA LEU A 132 2.96 5.16 6.31
C LEU A 132 1.76 6.10 6.34
N SER A 133 1.24 6.47 7.53
CA SER A 133 0.16 7.45 7.64
C SER A 133 0.57 8.83 7.12
N ARG A 134 1.80 9.28 7.40
CA ARG A 134 2.35 10.53 6.84
C ARG A 134 2.51 10.45 5.33
N ALA A 135 3.13 9.38 4.83
CA ALA A 135 3.32 9.12 3.41
C ALA A 135 1.98 9.12 2.66
N PHE A 136 0.97 8.43 3.21
CA PHE A 136 -0.39 8.40 2.67
C PHE A 136 -1.05 9.78 2.65
N SER A 137 -0.87 10.59 3.70
CA SER A 137 -1.36 11.97 3.73
C SER A 137 -0.75 12.82 2.62
N GLU A 138 0.57 12.75 2.42
CA GLU A 138 1.25 13.50 1.34
C GLU A 138 0.86 12.99 -0.06
N PHE A 139 0.82 11.67 -0.26
CA PHE A 139 0.30 11.05 -1.48
C PHE A 139 -1.13 11.51 -1.79
N SER A 140 -2.00 11.54 -0.78
CA SER A 140 -3.39 12.00 -0.92
C SER A 140 -3.47 13.44 -1.38
N LYS A 141 -2.63 14.33 -0.84
CA LYS A 141 -2.54 15.72 -1.28
C LYS A 141 -2.13 15.81 -2.75
N ASP A 142 -1.20 14.98 -3.20
CA ASP A 142 -0.75 14.99 -4.59
C ASP A 142 -1.83 14.54 -5.57
N ILE A 143 -2.55 13.46 -5.27
CA ILE A 143 -3.63 12.98 -6.15
C ILE A 143 -4.89 13.87 -6.11
N LEU A 144 -5.02 14.75 -5.10
CA LEU A 144 -6.07 15.77 -5.04
C LEU A 144 -5.76 17.01 -5.91
N LYS A 145 -4.48 17.25 -6.26
CA LYS A 145 -4.10 18.40 -7.11
C LYS A 145 -4.66 18.21 -8.53
N ILE A 146 -5.57 19.11 -8.93
CA ILE A 146 -6.18 19.15 -10.25
C ILE A 146 -5.08 19.22 -11.33
N ASN A 147 -5.25 18.45 -12.40
CA ASN A 147 -4.31 18.34 -13.53
C ASN A 147 -2.88 17.87 -13.17
N SER A 148 -2.64 17.40 -11.95
CA SER A 148 -1.33 16.83 -11.59
C SER A 148 -1.12 15.47 -12.24
N GLN A 149 0.14 15.14 -12.55
CA GLN A 149 0.47 13.81 -13.05
C GLN A 149 0.08 12.71 -12.06
N ALA A 150 0.19 12.96 -10.75
CA ALA A 150 -0.22 12.03 -9.71
C ALA A 150 -1.71 11.70 -9.80
N ARG A 151 -2.57 12.72 -9.97
CA ARG A 151 -4.01 12.54 -10.14
C ARG A 151 -4.35 11.74 -11.40
N ILE A 152 -3.74 12.10 -12.53
CA ILE A 152 -3.93 11.40 -13.81
C ILE A 152 -3.57 9.91 -13.66
N ASN A 153 -2.44 9.62 -13.02
CA ASN A 153 -1.99 8.25 -12.78
C ASN A 153 -2.99 7.48 -11.90
N ALA A 154 -3.46 8.11 -10.82
CA ALA A 154 -4.41 7.48 -9.90
C ALA A 154 -5.76 7.18 -10.57
N VAL A 155 -6.28 8.11 -11.37
CA VAL A 155 -7.52 7.92 -12.14
C VAL A 155 -7.36 6.79 -13.17
N ASN A 156 -6.24 6.77 -13.89
CA ASN A 156 -5.98 5.71 -14.88
C ASN A 156 -5.86 4.35 -14.20
N ARG A 157 -5.13 4.27 -13.08
CA ARG A 157 -5.02 3.05 -12.30
C ARG A 157 -6.37 2.57 -11.80
N TYR A 158 -7.23 3.48 -11.32
CA TYR A 158 -8.59 3.15 -10.90
C TYR A 158 -9.43 2.58 -12.05
N ASN A 159 -9.29 3.12 -13.26
CA ASN A 159 -10.02 2.66 -14.45
C ASN A 159 -9.58 1.25 -14.93
N GLU A 160 -8.37 0.84 -14.58
CA GLU A 160 -7.80 -0.48 -14.87
C GLU A 160 -8.09 -1.49 -13.74
N ALA A 161 -7.90 -1.05 -12.49
CA ALA A 161 -8.02 -1.83 -11.27
C ALA A 161 -8.65 -0.93 -10.19
N PRO A 162 -9.99 -0.91 -10.06
CA PRO A 162 -10.67 -0.10 -9.05
C PRO A 162 -10.37 -0.61 -7.63
N VAL A 163 -10.38 0.31 -6.65
CA VAL A 163 -10.20 -0.06 -5.25
C VAL A 163 -11.43 -0.79 -4.70
N LEU A 164 -11.22 -1.59 -3.65
CA LEU A 164 -12.30 -2.20 -2.86
C LEU A 164 -13.14 -1.10 -2.21
N VAL A 165 -14.46 -1.22 -2.29
CA VAL A 165 -15.42 -0.31 -1.64
C VAL A 165 -16.42 -1.16 -0.86
N MET A 166 -16.81 -0.71 0.34
CA MET A 166 -17.87 -1.37 1.11
C MET A 166 -19.20 -1.23 0.36
N ASN A 167 -19.97 -2.32 0.30
CA ASN A 167 -21.35 -2.25 -0.14
C ASN A 167 -22.27 -2.06 1.09
N ASN A 168 -23.59 -1.94 0.88
CA ASN A 168 -24.55 -1.68 1.96
C ASN A 168 -24.70 -2.83 2.97
N TYR A 169 -24.05 -3.96 2.73
CA TYR A 169 -23.86 -5.02 3.70
C TYR A 169 -22.41 -4.87 4.18
N GLU A 170 -22.13 -4.86 5.47
CA GLU A 170 -20.80 -4.58 6.05
C GLU A 170 -19.72 -5.65 5.74
N ILE A 171 -19.75 -6.25 4.56
CA ILE A 171 -18.83 -7.24 4.05
C ILE A 171 -17.98 -6.56 2.97
N PRO A 172 -16.64 -6.56 3.09
CA PRO A 172 -15.76 -6.14 2.01
C PRO A 172 -15.81 -7.20 0.90
N VAL A 173 -16.84 -7.12 0.08
CA VAL A 173 -16.97 -7.89 -1.14
C VAL A 173 -16.65 -6.98 -2.32
N TYR A 174 -15.96 -7.55 -3.30
CA TYR A 174 -16.21 -7.21 -4.70
C TYR A 174 -17.73 -7.12 -4.87
N SER A 175 -18.31 -6.02 -5.34
CA SER A 175 -19.78 -6.02 -5.52
C SER A 175 -20.17 -7.19 -6.43
N GLU A 176 -21.43 -7.65 -6.40
CA GLU A 176 -21.87 -8.83 -7.17
C GLU A 176 -21.33 -8.84 -8.62
N ASP A 177 -21.33 -7.66 -9.26
CA ASP A 177 -20.78 -7.45 -10.59
C ASP A 177 -19.24 -7.68 -10.73
N ASP A 178 -18.43 -7.38 -9.70
CA ASP A 178 -16.98 -7.66 -9.69
C ASP A 178 -16.72 -9.16 -9.44
N ALA A 179 -17.55 -9.82 -8.63
CA ALA A 179 -17.45 -11.24 -8.39
C ALA A 179 -17.72 -12.02 -9.67
N ASP A 180 -18.72 -11.61 -10.45
CA ASP A 180 -19.05 -12.20 -11.76
C ASP A 180 -17.92 -12.03 -12.78
N TYR A 181 -17.26 -10.86 -12.80
CA TYR A 181 -16.09 -10.63 -13.66
C TYR A 181 -14.93 -11.58 -13.32
N LEU A 182 -14.63 -11.75 -12.02
CA LEU A 182 -13.56 -12.67 -11.59
C LEU A 182 -13.89 -14.13 -11.93
N ILE A 183 -15.17 -14.52 -11.86
CA ILE A 183 -15.63 -15.86 -12.28
C ILE A 183 -15.42 -16.08 -13.79
N VAL A 184 -15.66 -15.06 -14.62
CA VAL A 184 -15.46 -15.14 -16.08
C VAL A 184 -13.99 -15.20 -16.46
N PHE A 185 -13.13 -14.41 -15.79
CA PHE A 185 -11.71 -14.31 -16.11
C PHE A 185 -10.82 -15.38 -15.45
N PHE A 186 -11.24 -15.91 -14.31
CA PHE A 186 -10.59 -17.02 -13.62
C PHE A 186 -11.57 -18.18 -13.45
N PRO A 187 -12.05 -18.80 -14.54
CA PRO A 187 -12.96 -19.93 -14.44
C PRO A 187 -12.26 -21.03 -13.63
N LYS A 188 -12.95 -21.54 -12.60
CA LYS A 188 -12.45 -22.67 -11.80
C LYS A 188 -12.12 -23.82 -12.76
N LYS A 189 -10.87 -24.29 -12.73
CA LYS A 189 -10.46 -25.52 -13.39
C LYS A 189 -11.18 -26.72 -12.78
#